data_AF-A0A353TDT3-F1
#
_entry.id   AF-A0A353TDT3-F1
#
_cell.length_a   1.000
_cell.length_b   1.000
_cell.length_c   1.000
_cell.angle_alpha   90.00
_cell.angle_beta   90.00
_cell.angle_gamma   90.00
#
_symmetry.space_group_name_H-M   'P 1'
#
loop_
_entity.id
_entity.type
_entity.pdbx_description
1 polymer ?
#
loop_
_entity_poly.entity_id
_entity_poly.type
_entity_poly.pdbx_seq_one_letter_code
_entity_poly.pdbx_strand_id
1 'polypeptide(L)'
;ETRKIMHSNIEVSATCIRVPVLRAHSEAIWIETERPVSVEEAREAFAKAEGVVLLDSPEKKVYPMPLDAAGQDPVYVGRIRKDLTNPNGLTFWTAADQICKGAALNAVQIAEYLMKQ
;
A
#
# COMPACT_ATOMS: atom_id res chain seq x y z
N GLU A 1 -0.42 15.09 2.60
CA GLU A 1 -1.65 14.42 3.11
C GLU A 1 -1.36 13.44 4.24
N THR A 2 -0.37 12.54 4.10
CA THR A 2 0.03 11.54 5.11
C THR A 2 0.06 12.06 6.56
N ARG A 3 0.79 13.16 6.84
CA ARG A 3 0.85 13.78 8.18
C ARG A 3 -0.52 14.14 8.76
N LYS A 4 -1.43 14.64 7.91
CA LYS A 4 -2.79 15.04 8.33
C LYS A 4 -3.66 13.82 8.60
N ILE A 5 -3.61 12.80 7.73
CA ILE A 5 -4.42 11.57 7.85
C ILE A 5 -3.96 10.74 9.05
N MET A 6 -2.64 10.61 9.25
CA MET A 6 -2.07 9.80 10.34
C MET A 6 -1.91 10.56 11.66
N HIS A 7 -2.29 11.85 11.71
CA HIS A 7 -2.08 12.71 12.88
C HIS A 7 -0.64 12.66 13.43
N SER A 8 0.35 12.66 12.53
CA SER A 8 1.75 12.42 12.88
C SER A 8 2.72 13.42 12.26
N ASN A 9 3.94 13.46 12.80
CA ASN A 9 5.05 14.26 12.27
C ASN A 9 5.96 13.47 11.34
N ILE A 10 5.46 12.37 10.74
CA ILE A 10 6.25 11.56 9.82
C ILE A 10 6.78 12.40 8.65
N GLU A 11 8.06 12.23 8.35
CA GLU A 11 8.70 12.86 7.21
C GLU A 11 8.41 12.04 5.96
N VAL A 12 8.07 12.73 4.86
CA VAL A 12 7.71 12.09 3.60
C VAL A 12 8.38 12.84 2.46
N SER A 13 9.11 12.10 1.64
CA SER A 13 9.63 12.54 0.35
C SER A 13 9.06 11.63 -0.73
N ALA A 14 8.57 12.21 -1.83
CA ALA A 14 7.92 11.44 -2.90
C ALA A 14 8.37 11.94 -4.27
N THR A 15 8.58 10.98 -5.18
CA THR A 15 8.83 11.24 -6.60
C THR A 15 7.67 10.67 -7.39
N CYS A 16 6.88 11.53 -8.02
CA CYS A 16 5.67 11.14 -8.74
C CYS A 16 5.92 11.12 -10.25
N ILE A 17 5.83 9.95 -10.87
CA ILE A 17 6.13 9.74 -12.29
C ILE A 17 4.91 9.17 -13.00
N ARG A 18 4.61 9.70 -14.19
CA ARG A 18 3.60 9.12 -15.08
C ARG A 18 4.25 8.10 -16.01
N VAL A 19 3.65 6.93 -16.12
CA VAL A 19 4.03 5.84 -17.02
C VAL A 19 2.83 5.46 -17.90
N PRO A 20 3.00 4.78 -19.05
CA PRO A 20 1.91 4.43 -19.97
C PRO A 20 1.05 3.27 -19.43
N VAL A 21 0.45 3.47 -18.27
CA VAL A 21 -0.51 2.56 -17.63
C VAL A 21 -1.84 3.29 -17.55
N LEU A 22 -2.87 2.72 -18.17
CA LEU A 22 -4.20 3.34 -18.26
C LEU A 22 -4.87 3.48 -16.89
N ARG A 23 -4.78 2.41 -16.08
CA ARG A 23 -5.49 2.26 -14.81
C ARG A 23 -4.67 1.45 -13.82
N ALA A 24 -4.93 1.70 -12.54
CA ALA A 24 -4.11 1.45 -11.38
C ALA A 24 -2.87 2.35 -11.22
N HIS A 25 -2.56 2.70 -9.99
CA HIS A 25 -1.27 3.25 -9.57
C HIS A 25 -0.47 2.16 -8.88
N SER A 26 0.85 2.31 -8.90
CA SER A 26 1.75 1.41 -8.20
C SER A 26 2.89 2.20 -7.59
N GLU A 27 3.28 1.80 -6.38
CA GLU A 27 4.22 2.58 -5.57
C GLU A 27 5.28 1.64 -5.01
N ALA A 28 6.54 2.01 -5.23
CA ALA A 28 7.66 1.43 -4.50
C ALA A 28 7.90 2.27 -3.25
N ILE A 29 7.71 1.68 -2.08
CA ILE A 29 7.65 2.40 -0.82
C ILE A 29 8.77 1.90 0.09
N TRP A 30 9.53 2.86 0.63
CA TRP A 30 10.50 2.66 1.70
C TRP A 30 9.97 3.36 2.95
N ILE A 31 10.03 2.67 4.07
CA ILE A 31 9.71 3.23 5.39
C ILE A 31 10.84 2.90 6.36
N GLU A 32 10.98 3.74 7.38
CA GLU A 32 11.81 3.49 8.56
C GLU A 32 10.90 3.48 9.79
N THR A 33 10.97 2.41 10.57
CA THR A 33 10.13 2.24 11.77
C THR A 33 10.90 2.57 13.05
N GLU A 34 10.18 2.83 14.16
CA GLU A 34 10.80 3.17 15.45
C GLU A 34 11.67 2.03 16.02
N ARG A 35 11.34 0.79 15.67
CA ARG A 35 12.09 -0.43 15.97
C ARG A 35 12.24 -1.28 14.71
N PRO A 36 13.19 -2.22 14.66
CA PRO A 36 13.22 -3.22 13.60
C PRO A 36 11.88 -3.98 13.51
N VAL A 37 11.40 -4.18 12.29
CA VAL A 37 10.23 -5.00 11.97
C VAL A 37 10.69 -6.14 11.05
N SER A 38 10.34 -7.38 11.41
CA SER A 38 10.59 -8.55 10.58
C SER A 38 9.66 -8.57 9.36
N VAL A 39 10.07 -9.29 8.32
CA VAL A 39 9.24 -9.41 7.10
C VAL A 39 7.94 -10.16 7.43
N GLU A 40 8.01 -11.12 8.34
CA GLU A 40 6.90 -11.91 8.85
C GLU A 40 5.90 -11.03 9.62
N GLU A 41 6.37 -10.20 10.56
CA GLU A 41 5.52 -9.22 11.26
C GLU A 41 4.83 -8.27 10.27
N ALA A 42 5.55 -7.78 9.26
CA ALA A 42 4.98 -6.90 8.24
C ALA A 42 3.91 -7.62 7.41
N ARG A 43 4.16 -8.86 6.97
CA ARG A 43 3.17 -9.68 6.24
C ARG A 43 1.91 -9.91 7.07
N GLU A 44 2.06 -10.26 8.34
CA GLU A 44 0.92 -10.43 9.25
C GLU A 44 0.11 -9.15 9.42
N ALA A 45 0.79 -8.00 9.57
CA ALA A 45 0.12 -6.72 9.69
C ALA A 45 -0.68 -6.38 8.43
N PHE A 46 -0.10 -6.54 7.24
CA PHE A 46 -0.80 -6.31 5.98
C PHE A 46 -1.96 -7.29 5.76
N ALA A 47 -1.80 -8.57 6.13
CA ALA A 47 -2.86 -9.57 5.99
C ALA A 47 -4.05 -9.32 6.93
N LYS A 48 -3.84 -8.61 8.04
CA LYS A 48 -4.90 -8.22 9.00
C LYS A 48 -5.55 -6.88 8.68
N ALA A 49 -4.95 -6.08 7.79
CA ALA A 49 -5.44 -4.74 7.46
C ALA A 49 -6.68 -4.82 6.56
N GLU A 50 -7.77 -4.16 6.97
CA GLU A 50 -9.00 -4.11 6.20
C GLU A 50 -8.78 -3.41 4.85
N GLY A 51 -9.31 -4.00 3.77
CA GLY A 51 -9.17 -3.48 2.41
C GLY A 51 -7.78 -3.69 1.79
N VAL A 52 -6.87 -4.41 2.46
CA VAL A 52 -5.55 -4.79 1.95
C VAL A 52 -5.52 -6.27 1.61
N VAL A 53 -4.93 -6.62 0.47
CA VAL A 53 -4.69 -8.01 0.05
C VAL A 53 -3.20 -8.24 -0.10
N LEU A 54 -2.66 -9.22 0.64
CA LEU A 54 -1.26 -9.60 0.57
C LEU A 54 -1.02 -10.54 -0.63
N LEU A 55 -0.22 -10.08 -1.59
CA LEU A 55 0.29 -10.86 -2.72
C LEU A 55 1.82 -10.88 -2.65
N ASP A 56 2.40 -11.80 -1.87
CA ASP A 56 3.84 -11.82 -1.63
C ASP A 56 4.42 -13.24 -1.70
N SER A 57 4.46 -13.80 -2.92
CA SER A 57 5.15 -15.07 -3.21
C SER A 57 6.01 -14.92 -4.48
N PRO A 58 7.12 -14.15 -4.41
CA PRO A 58 7.95 -13.84 -5.58
C PRO A 58 8.53 -15.08 -6.28
N GLU A 59 8.80 -16.14 -5.53
CA GLU A 59 9.26 -17.44 -6.05
C GLU A 59 8.23 -18.12 -6.96
N LYS A 60 6.94 -17.79 -6.78
CA LYS A 60 5.84 -18.22 -7.65
C LYS A 60 5.40 -17.13 -8.63
N LYS A 61 6.15 -16.03 -8.72
CA LYS A 61 5.83 -14.84 -9.53
C LYS A 61 4.51 -14.18 -9.13
N VAL A 62 4.12 -14.26 -7.86
CA VAL A 62 2.91 -13.62 -7.33
C VAL A 62 3.33 -12.35 -6.58
N TYR A 63 2.95 -11.21 -7.14
CA TYR A 63 3.15 -9.87 -6.58
C TYR A 63 2.14 -8.88 -7.19
N PRO A 64 1.87 -7.73 -6.54
CA PRO A 64 0.90 -6.77 -7.05
C PRO A 64 1.25 -6.28 -8.46
N MET A 65 0.27 -6.35 -9.36
CA MET A 65 0.39 -5.86 -10.73
C MET A 65 -0.72 -4.84 -11.01
N PRO A 66 -0.43 -3.73 -11.69
CA PRO A 66 -1.46 -2.74 -12.03
C PRO A 66 -2.56 -3.32 -12.92
N LEU A 67 -2.22 -4.28 -13.80
CA LEU A 67 -3.20 -4.97 -14.65
C LEU A 67 -4.25 -5.73 -13.82
N ASP A 68 -3.81 -6.42 -12.77
CA ASP A 68 -4.69 -7.22 -11.92
C ASP A 68 -5.46 -6.34 -10.92
N ALA A 69 -4.88 -5.21 -10.51
CA ALA A 69 -5.51 -4.25 -9.60
C ALA A 69 -6.59 -3.38 -10.28
N ALA A 70 -6.54 -3.23 -11.60
CA ALA A 70 -7.49 -2.40 -12.32
C ALA A 70 -8.93 -2.94 -12.20
N GLY A 71 -9.86 -2.07 -11.83
CA GLY A 71 -11.26 -2.38 -11.59
C GLY A 71 -11.53 -3.10 -10.26
N GLN A 72 -10.51 -3.35 -9.45
CA GLN A 72 -10.65 -4.01 -8.16
C GLN A 72 -10.70 -2.98 -7.02
N ASP A 73 -11.45 -3.33 -5.98
CA ASP A 73 -11.63 -2.49 -4.79
C ASP A 73 -10.45 -2.51 -3.78
N PRO A 74 -9.76 -3.65 -3.51
CA PRO A 74 -8.71 -3.67 -2.50
C PRO A 74 -7.40 -3.02 -2.97
N VAL A 75 -6.54 -2.71 -2.00
CA VAL A 75 -5.13 -2.37 -2.21
C VAL A 75 -4.30 -3.63 -2.12
N TYR A 76 -3.48 -3.91 -3.13
CA TYR A 76 -2.60 -5.06 -3.13
C TYR A 76 -1.20 -4.67 -2.65
N VAL A 77 -0.61 -5.47 -1.77
CA VAL A 77 0.73 -5.25 -1.20
C VAL A 77 1.59 -6.50 -1.38
N GLY A 78 2.87 -6.32 -1.70
CA GLY A 78 3.84 -7.41 -1.82
C GLY A 78 5.27 -6.93 -1.98
N ARG A 79 6.17 -7.83 -2.39
CA ARG A 79 7.62 -7.57 -2.52
C ARG A 79 8.24 -7.04 -1.23
N ILE A 80 7.72 -7.51 -0.10
CA ILE A 80 8.08 -7.05 1.24
C ILE A 80 9.47 -7.58 1.58
N ARG A 81 10.37 -6.69 1.98
CA ARG A 81 11.74 -7.05 2.38
C ARG A 81 12.32 -6.01 3.31
N LYS A 82 13.31 -6.42 4.10
CA LYS A 82 14.13 -5.48 4.86
C LYS A 82 14.95 -4.62 3.91
N ASP A 83 15.17 -3.38 4.31
CA ASP A 83 16.16 -2.54 3.68
C ASP A 83 17.57 -3.10 3.92
N LEU A 84 18.49 -2.85 2.99
CA LEU A 84 19.86 -3.38 3.06
C LEU A 84 20.80 -2.51 3.89
N THR A 85 20.47 -1.23 4.10
CA THR A 85 21.35 -0.24 4.73
C THR A 85 20.80 0.25 6.07
N ASN A 86 19.50 0.16 6.32
CA ASN A 86 18.88 0.54 7.58
C ASN A 86 18.25 -0.68 8.30
N PRO A 87 18.68 -1.02 9.53
CA PRO A 87 18.09 -2.13 10.30
C PRO A 87 16.61 -1.92 10.68
N ASN A 88 16.14 -0.67 10.69
CA ASN A 88 14.74 -0.28 10.89
C ASN A 88 13.99 -0.06 9.57
N GLY A 89 14.66 -0.26 8.43
CA GLY A 89 14.10 -0.03 7.12
C GLY A 89 13.29 -1.22 6.59
N LEU A 90 12.15 -0.94 5.98
CA LEU A 90 11.33 -1.90 5.26
C LEU A 90 10.97 -1.33 3.88
N THR A 91 11.03 -2.17 2.85
CA THR A 91 10.60 -1.83 1.51
C THR A 91 9.50 -2.76 1.03
N PHE A 92 8.51 -2.22 0.36
CA PHE A 92 7.42 -2.99 -0.25
C PHE A 92 6.89 -2.32 -1.52
N TRP A 93 6.02 -3.03 -2.22
CA TRP A 93 5.38 -2.62 -3.46
C TRP A 93 3.86 -2.67 -3.29
N THR A 94 3.17 -1.66 -3.80
CA THR A 94 1.70 -1.62 -3.81
C THR A 94 1.16 -1.44 -5.21
N ALA A 95 -0.06 -1.93 -5.44
CA ALA A 95 -0.85 -1.58 -6.61
C ALA A 95 -2.33 -1.46 -6.23
N ALA A 96 -3.02 -0.43 -6.71
CA ALA A 96 -4.43 -0.20 -6.44
C ALA A 96 -5.08 0.62 -7.55
N ASP A 97 -6.38 0.44 -7.75
CA ASP A 97 -7.15 1.22 -8.72
C ASP A 97 -7.30 2.69 -8.26
N GLN A 98 -6.75 3.63 -9.02
CA GLN A 98 -6.82 5.05 -8.65
C GLN A 98 -8.22 5.67 -8.79
N ILE A 99 -9.14 5.04 -9.53
CA ILE A 99 -10.50 5.53 -9.72
C ILE A 99 -11.46 4.90 -8.70
N CYS A 100 -11.24 3.64 -8.30
CA CYS A 100 -11.96 3.01 -7.20
C CYS A 100 -11.41 3.49 -5.85
N LYS A 101 -10.51 2.71 -5.22
CA LYS A 101 -10.02 3.02 -3.88
C LYS A 101 -9.27 4.35 -3.81
N GLY A 102 -8.65 4.79 -4.90
CA GLY A 102 -8.00 6.11 -4.96
C GLY A 102 -8.97 7.30 -5.06
N ALA A 103 -10.27 7.08 -5.34
CA ALA A 103 -11.24 8.16 -5.51
C ALA A 103 -12.67 7.76 -5.12
N ALA A 104 -13.42 7.14 -6.03
CA ALA A 104 -14.87 6.98 -5.91
C ALA A 104 -15.28 6.04 -4.76
N LEU A 105 -14.64 4.88 -4.65
CA LEU A 105 -14.95 3.91 -3.59
C LEU A 105 -14.66 4.51 -2.21
N ASN A 106 -13.56 5.25 -2.07
CA ASN A 106 -13.21 5.86 -0.79
C ASN A 106 -14.24 6.90 -0.35
N ALA A 107 -14.78 7.70 -1.28
CA ALA A 107 -15.85 8.64 -1.00
C ALA A 107 -17.15 7.94 -0.57
N VAL A 108 -17.53 6.86 -1.25
CA VAL A 108 -18.70 6.05 -0.89
C VAL A 108 -18.53 5.42 0.49
N GLN A 109 -17.37 4.81 0.78
CA GLN A 109 -17.08 4.20 2.08
C GLN A 109 -17.13 5.20 3.23
N ILE A 110 -16.68 6.45 3.01
CA ILE A 110 -16.83 7.53 4.00
C ILE A 110 -18.31 7.82 4.25
N ALA A 111 -19.15 7.91 3.20
CA ALA A 111 -20.58 8.13 3.36
C ALA A 111 -21.26 6.96 4.09
N GLU A 112 -20.94 5.72 3.73
CA GLU A 112 -21.44 4.52 4.40
C GLU A 112 -21.04 4.48 5.88
N TYR A 113 -19.82 4.89 6.22
CA TYR A 113 -19.37 4.99 7.60
C TYR A 113 -20.19 6.00 8.39
N LEU A 114 -20.41 7.21 7.83
CA LEU A 114 -21.21 8.26 8.48
C LEU A 114 -22.68 7.85 8.68
N MET A 115 -23.23 7.01 7.81
CA MET A 115 -24.60 6.49 7.96
C MET A 115 -24.74 5.41 9.05
N LYS A 116 -23.64 4.73 9.39
CA LYS A 116 -23.61 3.71 10.44
C LYS A 116 -23.36 4.29 11.84
N GLN A 117 -22.85 5.52 11.91
CA GLN A 117 -22.72 6.29 13.16
C GLN A 117 -24.05 6.88 13.58
#